data_AF-A0A932SR68-F1
#
_entry.id   AF-A0A932SR68-F1
#
_cell.length_a   1.000
_cell.length_b   1.000
_cell.length_c   1.000
_cell.angle_alpha   90.00
_cell.angle_beta   90.00
_cell.angle_gamma   90.00
#
_symmetry.space_group_name_H-M   'P 1'
#
loop_
_entity.id
_entity.type
_entity.pdbx_description
1 polymer ?
#
loop_
_entity_poly.entity_id
_entity_poly.type
_entity_poly.pdbx_seq_one_letter_code
_entity_poly.pdbx_strand_id
1 'polypeptide(L)'
;MRRSFSMAVLVTLPAIWTAMQASGQAPAEWKSVKVPDVWKNPPAGIDNLSWYRGFVTAPDAWKGKDLELFVEPTDAAHEVFFNGRKVGSAGEFPPFFRSGLGGADRFFVPADAVRYGAPNVVAIRVYNLEGRTGFNLASPVLFGDKDAVRMTGDWQFRPGDNAAFAKFEGDQPPAGTTLFAKIENAAEVAKTLKRIDDAGPQSPAEALQQFVVPDDMEIELALSEPEIRQPLSIKWDPRGRLWVCEFIQYPDPAGLKMVSRDKFLRSVYDKVPPPPPNHFPGLDRISFHEDTDGD
;
A
#
# COMPACT_ATOMS: atom_id res chain seq x y z
N MET A 1 -53.41 -74.82 -36.10
CA MET A 1 -52.09 -74.61 -35.45
C MET A 1 -51.28 -73.61 -36.26
N ARG A 2 -51.17 -72.37 -35.79
CA ARG A 2 -50.21 -71.36 -36.26
C ARG A 2 -49.70 -70.66 -34.99
N ARG A 3 -48.43 -70.86 -34.65
CA ARG A 3 -47.77 -70.17 -33.54
C ARG A 3 -47.06 -68.95 -34.13
N SER A 4 -47.49 -67.76 -33.72
CA SER A 4 -46.82 -66.49 -34.03
C SER A 4 -45.84 -66.18 -32.90
N PHE A 5 -44.56 -65.98 -33.24
CA PHE A 5 -43.52 -65.53 -32.32
C PHE A 5 -43.45 -63.99 -32.38
N SER A 6 -43.66 -63.32 -31.25
CA SER A 6 -43.34 -61.90 -31.09
C SER A 6 -42.00 -61.78 -30.37
N MET A 7 -41.03 -61.13 -31.02
CA MET A 7 -39.69 -60.88 -30.53
C MET A 7 -39.69 -59.50 -29.86
N ALA A 8 -39.52 -59.47 -28.53
CA ALA A 8 -39.32 -58.24 -27.78
C ALA A 8 -37.82 -57.92 -27.73
N VAL A 9 -37.41 -56.80 -28.34
CA VAL A 9 -36.05 -56.29 -28.23
C VAL A 9 -35.96 -55.45 -26.97
N LEU A 10 -35.21 -55.94 -25.98
CA LEU A 10 -34.90 -55.20 -24.75
C LEU A 10 -33.63 -54.37 -25.01
N VAL A 11 -33.76 -53.05 -25.11
CA VAL A 11 -32.61 -52.13 -25.19
C VAL A 11 -32.23 -51.72 -23.78
N THR A 12 -31.12 -52.25 -23.26
CA THR A 12 -30.51 -51.78 -22.01
C THR A 12 -29.54 -50.64 -22.33
N LEU A 13 -29.91 -49.42 -21.95
CA LEU A 13 -28.99 -48.27 -21.94
C LEU A 13 -28.18 -48.32 -20.64
N PRO A 14 -26.85 -48.50 -20.66
CA PRO A 14 -26.05 -48.37 -19.45
C PRO A 14 -25.94 -46.88 -19.11
N ALA A 15 -26.45 -46.50 -17.95
CA ALA A 15 -26.18 -45.19 -17.36
C ALA A 15 -24.72 -45.15 -16.93
N ILE A 16 -23.87 -44.50 -17.74
CA ILE A 16 -22.50 -44.18 -17.38
C ILE A 16 -22.57 -42.98 -16.42
N TRP A 17 -22.46 -43.25 -15.12
CA TRP A 17 -22.17 -42.20 -14.15
C TRP A 17 -20.69 -41.85 -14.26
N THR A 18 -20.39 -40.80 -15.01
CA THR A 18 -19.08 -40.14 -14.92
C THR A 18 -19.05 -39.37 -13.61
N ALA A 19 -18.44 -39.97 -12.58
CA ALA A 19 -18.05 -39.21 -11.39
C ALA A 19 -17.04 -38.15 -11.84
N MET A 20 -17.45 -36.88 -11.87
CA MET A 20 -16.49 -35.78 -11.89
C MET A 20 -15.69 -35.88 -10.59
N GLN A 21 -14.48 -36.42 -10.66
CA GLN A 21 -13.48 -36.15 -9.65
C GLN A 21 -13.16 -34.66 -9.77
N ALA A 22 -13.84 -33.83 -8.99
CA ALA A 22 -13.31 -32.53 -8.64
C ALA A 22 -11.93 -32.80 -8.05
N SER A 23 -10.89 -32.29 -8.69
CA SER A 23 -9.55 -32.20 -8.13
C SER A 23 -9.62 -31.24 -6.94
N GLY A 24 -10.20 -31.70 -5.83
CA GLY A 24 -10.27 -30.96 -4.59
C GLY A 24 -8.88 -30.93 -3.99
N GLN A 25 -8.09 -29.94 -4.38
CA GLN A 25 -6.91 -29.57 -3.62
C GLN A 25 -7.38 -29.30 -2.19
N ALA A 26 -6.77 -29.97 -1.21
CA ALA A 26 -7.14 -29.82 0.19
C ALA A 26 -7.20 -28.31 0.52
N PRO A 27 -8.25 -27.84 1.22
CA PRO A 27 -8.42 -26.42 1.47
C PRO A 27 -7.18 -25.89 2.17
N ALA A 28 -6.50 -24.92 1.56
CA ALA A 28 -5.25 -24.38 2.08
C ALA A 28 -5.42 -23.96 3.54
N GLU A 29 -4.53 -24.35 4.45
CA GLU A 29 -4.66 -24.05 5.87
C GLU A 29 -4.02 -22.71 6.25
N TRP A 30 -4.37 -22.19 7.43
CA TRP A 30 -3.71 -21.02 8.01
C TRP A 30 -2.29 -21.39 8.46
N LYS A 31 -1.31 -20.56 8.10
CA LYS A 31 0.10 -20.72 8.48
C LYS A 31 0.59 -19.49 9.25
N SER A 32 1.52 -19.67 10.18
CA SER A 32 2.13 -18.53 10.89
C SER A 32 3.16 -17.82 9.99
N VAL A 33 3.15 -16.48 10.01
CA VAL A 33 4.09 -15.61 9.29
C VAL A 33 4.47 -14.41 10.15
N LYS A 34 5.67 -13.86 9.93
CA LYS A 34 6.17 -12.67 10.65
C LYS A 34 5.82 -11.40 9.90
N VAL A 35 4.97 -10.54 10.46
CA VAL A 35 4.64 -9.22 9.91
C VAL A 35 5.47 -8.14 10.62
N PRO A 36 6.08 -7.18 9.90
CA PRO A 36 5.91 -6.93 8.46
C PRO A 36 6.91 -7.68 7.55
N ASP A 37 7.86 -8.45 8.10
CA ASP A 37 8.95 -9.06 7.33
C ASP A 37 8.49 -9.90 6.13
N VAL A 38 7.40 -10.64 6.28
CA VAL A 38 6.79 -11.47 5.22
C VAL A 38 6.44 -10.66 3.98
N TRP A 39 6.13 -9.36 4.12
CA TRP A 39 5.74 -8.53 2.98
C TRP A 39 6.91 -8.08 2.11
N LYS A 40 8.16 -8.29 2.56
CA LYS A 40 9.32 -8.15 1.68
C LYS A 40 9.29 -9.21 0.57
N ASN A 41 8.83 -10.41 0.89
CA ASN A 41 8.72 -11.54 -0.04
C ASN A 41 7.39 -12.29 0.23
N PRO A 42 6.24 -11.69 -0.16
CA PRO A 42 4.94 -12.23 0.18
C PRO A 42 4.73 -13.61 -0.47
N PRO A 43 4.18 -14.61 0.26
CA PRO A 43 3.87 -15.91 -0.32
C PRO A 43 2.78 -15.78 -1.40
N ALA A 44 2.81 -16.69 -2.37
CA ALA A 44 1.82 -16.71 -3.45
C ALA A 44 0.40 -16.96 -2.93
N GLY A 45 -0.56 -16.20 -3.47
CA GLY A 45 -1.99 -16.46 -3.32
C GLY A 45 -2.51 -17.53 -4.29
N ILE A 46 -3.75 -17.95 -4.09
CA ILE A 46 -4.50 -18.70 -5.12
C ILE A 46 -5.29 -17.67 -5.91
N ASP A 47 -5.20 -17.69 -7.23
CA ASP A 47 -5.77 -16.65 -8.12
C ASP A 47 -5.35 -15.23 -7.71
N ASN A 48 -4.09 -15.09 -7.26
CA ASN A 48 -3.50 -13.86 -6.73
C ASN A 48 -4.15 -13.34 -5.44
N LEU A 49 -5.05 -14.11 -4.81
CA LEU A 49 -5.76 -13.75 -3.59
C LEU A 49 -5.16 -14.44 -2.37
N SER A 50 -4.99 -13.66 -1.31
CA SER A 50 -4.52 -14.15 -0.02
C SER A 50 -5.06 -13.32 1.14
N TRP A 51 -4.95 -13.87 2.34
CA TRP A 51 -5.40 -13.25 3.58
C TRP A 51 -4.28 -13.26 4.60
N TYR A 52 -4.13 -12.14 5.29
CA TYR A 52 -3.36 -12.01 6.54
C TYR A 52 -4.33 -11.78 7.69
N ARG A 53 -4.05 -12.34 8.86
CA ARG A 53 -4.90 -12.20 10.05
C ARG A 53 -4.08 -12.05 11.33
N GLY A 54 -4.31 -10.98 12.07
CA GLY A 54 -3.64 -10.63 13.31
C GLY A 54 -4.64 -10.39 14.43
N PHE A 55 -4.18 -10.42 15.67
CA PHE A 55 -5.05 -10.34 16.84
C PHE A 55 -4.60 -9.24 17.79
N VAL A 56 -5.50 -8.34 18.16
CA VAL A 56 -5.19 -7.14 18.97
C VAL A 56 -6.19 -6.96 20.09
N THR A 57 -5.74 -6.50 21.25
CA THR A 57 -6.61 -6.09 22.34
C THR A 57 -6.76 -4.57 22.31
N ALA A 58 -7.98 -4.09 22.20
CA ALA A 58 -8.32 -2.69 22.46
C ALA A 58 -8.68 -2.56 23.96
N PRO A 59 -7.95 -1.79 24.77
CA PRO A 59 -8.26 -1.64 26.21
C PRO A 59 -9.67 -1.10 26.48
N ASP A 60 -10.26 -1.45 27.62
CA ASP A 60 -11.55 -0.88 28.05
C ASP A 60 -11.55 0.65 28.14
N ALA A 61 -10.39 1.25 28.43
CA ALA A 61 -10.21 2.70 28.50
C ALA A 61 -10.47 3.41 27.14
N TRP A 62 -10.46 2.67 26.04
CA TRP A 62 -10.73 3.22 24.71
C TRP A 62 -12.22 3.22 24.33
N LYS A 63 -13.12 2.72 25.19
CA LYS A 63 -14.57 2.76 24.94
C LYS A 63 -15.05 4.18 24.70
N GLY A 64 -15.78 4.38 23.60
CA GLY A 64 -16.32 5.68 23.21
C GLY A 64 -15.28 6.64 22.61
N LYS A 65 -14.07 6.17 22.33
CA LYS A 65 -13.05 6.93 21.60
C LYS A 65 -13.10 6.60 20.11
N ASP A 66 -12.63 7.53 19.30
CA ASP A 66 -12.37 7.27 17.88
C ASP A 66 -11.16 6.36 17.76
N LEU A 67 -11.33 5.24 17.04
CA LEU A 67 -10.27 4.29 16.76
C LEU A 67 -9.92 4.34 15.28
N GLU A 68 -8.63 4.30 14.99
CA GLU A 68 -8.11 4.22 13.63
C GLU A 68 -7.17 3.03 13.50
N LEU A 69 -7.34 2.27 12.43
CA LEU A 69 -6.43 1.21 12.04
C LEU A 69 -5.55 1.70 10.90
N PHE A 70 -4.25 1.74 11.14
CA PHE A 70 -3.24 1.95 10.11
C PHE A 70 -2.85 0.62 9.46
N VAL A 71 -2.82 0.59 8.13
CA VAL A 71 -2.22 -0.49 7.32
C VAL A 71 -1.50 0.17 6.16
N GLU A 72 -0.19 -0.10 6.02
CA GLU A 72 0.59 0.54 4.96
C GLU A 72 0.14 0.06 3.56
N PRO A 73 -0.12 0.99 2.62
CA PRO A 73 -0.43 0.65 1.24
C PRO A 73 0.72 -0.07 0.56
N THR A 74 0.40 -1.17 -0.09
CA THR A 74 1.37 -2.04 -0.77
C THR A 74 1.23 -1.91 -2.29
N ASP A 75 2.19 -2.47 -3.04
CA ASP A 75 2.07 -2.61 -4.50
C ASP A 75 1.12 -3.75 -4.92
N ALA A 76 -0.03 -3.78 -4.27
CA ALA A 76 -1.12 -4.71 -4.44
C ALA A 76 -2.42 -3.98 -4.05
N ALA A 77 -3.57 -4.54 -4.39
CA ALA A 77 -4.85 -4.06 -3.85
C ALA A 77 -5.13 -4.78 -2.54
N HIS A 78 -5.66 -4.09 -1.54
CA HIS A 78 -6.08 -4.73 -0.31
C HIS A 78 -7.38 -4.18 0.27
N GLU A 79 -8.08 -5.03 1.01
CA GLU A 79 -9.25 -4.69 1.82
C GLU A 79 -8.95 -5.01 3.28
N VAL A 80 -9.33 -4.12 4.19
CA VAL A 80 -9.05 -4.23 5.62
C VAL A 80 -10.34 -4.46 6.39
N PHE A 81 -10.33 -5.42 7.29
CA PHE A 81 -11.46 -5.84 8.11
C PHE A 81 -11.10 -5.85 9.59
N PHE A 82 -12.06 -5.45 10.43
CA PHE A 82 -11.98 -5.53 11.88
C PHE A 82 -13.18 -6.35 12.39
N ASN A 83 -12.91 -7.46 13.08
CA ASN A 83 -13.92 -8.44 13.52
C ASN A 83 -14.89 -8.86 12.40
N GLY A 84 -14.38 -8.99 11.17
CA GLY A 84 -15.16 -9.36 9.98
C GLY A 84 -15.92 -8.23 9.30
N ARG A 85 -15.96 -7.01 9.88
CA ARG A 85 -16.53 -5.83 9.22
C ARG A 85 -15.45 -5.14 8.39
N LYS A 86 -15.72 -4.90 7.11
CA LYS A 86 -14.80 -4.11 6.27
C LYS A 86 -14.74 -2.68 6.79
N VAL A 87 -13.54 -2.19 7.07
CA VAL A 87 -13.27 -0.82 7.56
C VAL A 87 -12.62 0.06 6.49
N GLY A 88 -12.02 -0.54 5.45
CA GLY A 88 -11.46 0.20 4.33
C GLY A 88 -10.77 -0.64 3.28
N SER A 89 -10.09 0.02 2.36
CA SER A 89 -9.32 -0.59 1.28
C SER A 89 -8.34 0.41 0.66
N ALA A 90 -7.27 -0.10 0.07
CA ALA A 90 -6.38 0.65 -0.82
C ALA A 90 -6.25 -0.11 -2.14
N GLY A 91 -6.42 0.61 -3.26
CA GLY A 91 -6.46 0.02 -4.60
C GLY A 91 -7.82 -0.60 -4.95
N GLU A 92 -7.87 -1.29 -6.08
CA GLU A 92 -9.09 -1.94 -6.59
C GLU A 92 -8.78 -3.38 -7.02
N PHE A 93 -9.67 -4.31 -6.67
CA PHE A 93 -9.59 -5.71 -7.07
C PHE A 93 -10.06 -5.87 -8.54
N PRO A 94 -9.83 -7.02 -9.20
CA PRO A 94 -10.37 -7.30 -10.53
C PRO A 94 -11.88 -7.03 -10.64
N PRO A 95 -12.39 -6.71 -11.85
CA PRO A 95 -11.70 -6.77 -13.14
C PRO A 95 -10.83 -5.54 -13.47
N PHE A 96 -10.97 -4.43 -12.74
CA PHE A 96 -10.26 -3.18 -12.99
C PHE A 96 -9.15 -2.97 -11.95
N PHE A 97 -8.22 -3.91 -11.88
CA PHE A 97 -7.16 -3.89 -10.88
C PHE A 97 -6.42 -2.54 -10.83
N ARG A 98 -6.27 -2.01 -9.61
CA ARG A 98 -5.42 -0.85 -9.30
C ARG A 98 -4.57 -1.15 -8.07
N SER A 99 -3.29 -0.83 -8.16
CA SER A 99 -2.38 -0.89 -7.01
C SER A 99 -2.85 0.05 -5.90
N GLY A 100 -2.69 -0.38 -4.64
CA GLY A 100 -2.98 0.41 -3.46
C GLY A 100 -1.93 1.47 -3.16
N LEU A 101 -0.76 1.46 -3.82
CA LEU A 101 0.30 2.44 -3.59
C LEU A 101 -0.20 3.88 -3.71
N GLY A 102 0.09 4.68 -2.68
CA GLY A 102 -0.37 6.07 -2.58
C GLY A 102 -1.85 6.25 -2.24
N GLY A 103 -2.56 5.15 -1.97
CA GLY A 103 -3.92 5.15 -1.43
C GLY A 103 -3.98 5.44 0.07
N ALA A 104 -5.18 5.31 0.64
CA ALA A 104 -5.41 5.51 2.07
C ALA A 104 -4.67 4.47 2.91
N ASP A 105 -4.09 4.91 4.02
CA ASP A 105 -3.33 4.10 4.98
C ASP A 105 -3.98 4.06 6.37
N ARG A 106 -4.98 4.90 6.64
CA ARG A 106 -5.75 4.99 7.89
C ARG A 106 -7.22 4.73 7.66
N PHE A 107 -7.80 3.89 8.50
CA PHE A 107 -9.19 3.45 8.40
C PHE A 107 -9.89 3.58 9.74
N PHE A 108 -11.02 4.28 9.78
CA PHE A 108 -11.85 4.39 10.98
C PHE A 108 -12.41 3.01 11.38
N VAL A 109 -12.30 2.66 12.67
CA VAL A 109 -12.85 1.43 13.23
C VAL A 109 -14.12 1.76 14.03
N PRO A 110 -15.31 1.36 13.54
CA PRO A 110 -16.56 1.62 14.25
C PRO A 110 -16.56 1.03 15.65
N ALA A 111 -16.97 1.81 16.66
CA ALA A 111 -16.93 1.40 18.06
C ALA A 111 -17.80 0.15 18.35
N ASP A 112 -18.87 -0.07 17.59
CA ASP A 112 -19.75 -1.24 17.66
C ASP A 112 -19.10 -2.52 17.10
N ALA A 113 -18.04 -2.38 16.30
CA ALA A 113 -17.26 -3.50 15.78
C ALA A 113 -16.18 -3.97 16.78
N VAL A 114 -15.96 -3.26 17.89
CA VAL A 114 -14.82 -3.51 18.80
C VAL A 114 -15.24 -4.29 20.03
N ARG A 115 -14.50 -5.36 20.33
CA ARG A 115 -14.56 -6.10 21.59
C ARG A 115 -13.51 -5.54 22.55
N TYR A 116 -13.89 -4.53 23.32
CA TYR A 116 -12.98 -3.90 24.29
C TYR A 116 -12.61 -4.86 25.44
N GLY A 117 -11.36 -4.81 25.89
CA GLY A 117 -10.82 -5.69 26.93
C GLY A 117 -10.61 -7.14 26.49
N ALA A 118 -10.94 -7.47 25.24
CA ALA A 118 -10.88 -8.82 24.69
C ALA A 118 -10.10 -8.85 23.35
N PRO A 119 -9.70 -10.05 22.88
CA PRO A 119 -9.08 -10.18 21.57
C PRO A 119 -10.00 -9.72 20.44
N ASN A 120 -9.46 -8.95 19.50
CA ASN A 120 -10.10 -8.55 18.25
C ASN A 120 -9.29 -9.13 17.09
N VAL A 121 -9.93 -9.40 15.96
CA VAL A 121 -9.27 -9.86 14.76
C VAL A 121 -9.17 -8.73 13.74
N VAL A 122 -7.97 -8.50 13.24
CA VAL A 122 -7.70 -7.66 12.06
C VAL A 122 -7.37 -8.59 10.91
N ALA A 123 -8.11 -8.48 9.81
CA ALA A 123 -7.87 -9.28 8.62
C ALA A 123 -7.62 -8.38 7.41
N ILE A 124 -6.65 -8.74 6.60
CA ILE A 124 -6.25 -8.02 5.39
C ILE A 124 -6.35 -9.00 4.23
N ARG A 125 -7.31 -8.75 3.34
CA ARG A 125 -7.44 -9.48 2.07
C ARG A 125 -6.60 -8.76 1.04
N VAL A 126 -5.74 -9.47 0.32
CA VAL A 126 -4.81 -8.90 -0.65
C VAL A 126 -4.99 -9.57 -1.99
N TYR A 127 -5.10 -8.76 -3.04
CA TYR A 127 -4.95 -9.19 -4.43
C TYR A 127 -3.61 -8.71 -4.96
N ASN A 128 -2.69 -9.65 -5.20
CA ASN A 128 -1.32 -9.39 -5.61
C ASN A 128 -1.04 -10.01 -6.99
N LEU A 129 -1.20 -9.23 -8.07
CA LEU A 129 -1.01 -9.69 -9.45
C LEU A 129 0.46 -9.89 -9.80
N GLU A 130 1.28 -8.86 -9.63
CA GLU A 130 2.72 -8.82 -9.91
C GLU A 130 3.42 -7.82 -8.97
N GLY A 131 2.95 -7.71 -7.72
CA GLY A 131 3.44 -6.74 -6.76
C GLY A 131 4.93 -6.88 -6.52
N ARG A 132 5.64 -5.75 -6.53
CA ARG A 132 7.08 -5.72 -6.33
C ARG A 132 7.47 -6.24 -4.94
N THR A 133 8.60 -6.92 -4.87
CA THR A 133 9.21 -7.42 -3.63
C THR A 133 10.26 -6.45 -3.09
N GLY A 134 10.75 -6.68 -1.88
CA GLY A 134 11.81 -5.88 -1.25
C GLY A 134 11.33 -4.58 -0.57
N PHE A 135 10.02 -4.32 -0.52
CA PHE A 135 9.48 -3.17 0.19
C PHE A 135 9.59 -3.37 1.70
N ASN A 136 10.20 -2.40 2.39
CA ASN A 136 10.13 -2.28 3.83
C ASN A 136 8.82 -1.56 4.17
N LEU A 137 7.85 -2.31 4.68
CA LEU A 137 6.55 -1.79 5.11
C LEU A 137 6.49 -1.83 6.64
N ALA A 138 5.78 -0.89 7.23
CA ALA A 138 5.41 -0.85 8.62
C ALA A 138 4.31 -1.87 8.91
N SER A 139 4.35 -2.44 10.12
CA SER A 139 3.27 -3.30 10.60
C SER A 139 1.98 -2.51 10.83
N PRO A 140 0.82 -3.17 10.80
CA PRO A 140 -0.45 -2.54 11.16
C PRO A 140 -0.41 -2.00 12.59
N VAL A 141 -1.12 -0.89 12.82
CA VAL A 141 -1.21 -0.24 14.14
C VAL A 141 -2.65 0.15 14.43
N LEU A 142 -3.17 -0.23 15.60
CA LEU A 142 -4.44 0.27 16.08
C LEU A 142 -4.20 1.48 16.99
N PHE A 143 -4.74 2.63 16.63
CA PHE A 143 -4.69 3.87 17.40
C PHE A 143 -5.99 4.07 18.20
N GLY A 144 -5.85 4.55 19.42
CA GLY A 144 -6.96 4.97 20.27
C GLY A 144 -6.55 6.12 21.20
N ASP A 145 -7.16 7.30 21.00
CA ASP A 145 -6.85 8.52 21.75
C ASP A 145 -5.33 8.86 21.66
N LYS A 146 -4.62 8.93 22.79
CA LYS A 146 -3.18 9.19 22.88
C LYS A 146 -2.30 7.93 22.82
N ASP A 147 -2.92 6.77 22.66
CA ASP A 147 -2.28 5.46 22.75
C ASP A 147 -2.37 4.70 21.42
N ALA A 148 -1.47 3.74 21.25
CA ALA A 148 -1.44 2.86 20.08
C ALA A 148 -1.00 1.44 20.47
N VAL A 149 -1.42 0.47 19.68
CA VAL A 149 -0.95 -0.93 19.75
C VAL A 149 -0.40 -1.32 18.39
N ARG A 150 0.92 -1.53 18.34
CA ARG A 150 1.60 -2.05 17.15
C ARG A 150 1.43 -3.56 17.04
N MET A 151 1.15 -4.03 15.83
CA MET A 151 0.94 -5.45 15.55
C MET A 151 2.13 -6.08 14.81
N THR A 152 3.37 -5.81 15.26
CA THR A 152 4.58 -6.47 14.76
C THR A 152 4.74 -7.83 15.42
N GLY A 153 4.78 -8.91 14.65
CA GLY A 153 5.00 -10.26 15.20
C GLY A 153 4.31 -11.35 14.41
N ASP A 154 3.80 -12.35 15.11
CA ASP A 154 3.20 -13.54 14.51
C ASP A 154 1.75 -13.32 14.09
N TRP A 155 1.53 -13.39 12.78
CA TRP A 155 0.23 -13.33 12.10
C TRP A 155 -0.07 -14.66 11.43
N GLN A 156 -1.31 -14.85 10.98
CA GLN A 156 -1.66 -15.95 10.09
C GLN A 156 -1.71 -15.49 8.65
N PHE A 157 -1.29 -16.37 7.75
CA PHE A 157 -1.42 -16.24 6.30
C PHE A 157 -2.22 -17.42 5.74
N ARG A 158 -3.07 -17.16 4.76
CA ARG A 158 -3.80 -18.20 4.01
C ARG A 158 -4.06 -17.75 2.57
N PRO A 159 -3.69 -18.54 1.55
CA PRO A 159 -4.04 -18.23 0.17
C PRO A 159 -5.51 -18.57 -0.13
N GLY A 160 -6.05 -17.93 -1.17
CA GLY A 160 -7.43 -18.11 -1.63
C GLY A 160 -8.36 -17.00 -1.17
N ASP A 161 -9.64 -17.15 -1.49
CA ASP A 161 -10.61 -16.09 -1.37
C ASP A 161 -11.92 -16.55 -0.74
N ASN A 162 -12.06 -16.36 0.57
CA ASN A 162 -13.28 -16.67 1.30
C ASN A 162 -13.55 -15.58 2.33
N ALA A 163 -14.70 -14.92 2.23
CA ALA A 163 -15.10 -13.84 3.14
C ALA A 163 -15.17 -14.27 4.61
N ALA A 164 -15.36 -15.56 4.91
CA ALA A 164 -15.32 -16.09 6.28
C ALA A 164 -13.95 -15.91 6.93
N PHE A 165 -12.88 -15.76 6.16
CA PHE A 165 -11.52 -15.56 6.67
C PHE A 165 -11.34 -14.20 7.37
N ALA A 166 -12.24 -13.25 7.14
CA ALA A 166 -12.26 -11.97 7.84
C ALA A 166 -12.66 -12.08 9.33
N LYS A 167 -13.28 -13.19 9.73
CA LYS A 167 -13.84 -13.41 11.07
C LYS A 167 -13.01 -14.40 11.89
N PHE A 168 -13.15 -14.29 13.21
CA PHE A 168 -12.67 -15.26 14.18
C PHE A 168 -13.55 -15.25 15.42
N GLU A 169 -14.14 -16.40 15.76
CA GLU A 169 -15.12 -16.54 16.85
C GLU A 169 -14.53 -17.13 18.13
N GLY A 170 -13.22 -17.45 18.17
CA GLY A 170 -12.58 -17.94 19.38
C GLY A 170 -12.30 -16.84 20.40
N ASP A 171 -12.30 -17.22 21.68
CA ASP A 171 -11.99 -16.32 22.80
C ASP A 171 -10.51 -16.00 22.93
N GLN A 172 -9.63 -16.85 22.37
CA GLN A 172 -8.19 -16.69 22.38
C GLN A 172 -7.63 -16.84 20.96
N PRO A 173 -6.57 -16.11 20.59
CA PRO A 173 -5.95 -16.27 19.29
C PRO A 173 -5.46 -17.70 19.05
N PRO A 174 -5.49 -18.19 17.79
CA PRO A 174 -4.96 -19.50 17.45
C PRO A 174 -3.48 -19.65 17.84
N ALA A 175 -3.05 -20.90 18.10
CA ALA A 175 -1.65 -21.20 18.36
C ALA A 175 -0.75 -20.68 17.22
N GLY A 176 0.43 -20.18 17.57
CA GLY A 176 1.38 -19.59 16.61
C GLY A 176 0.99 -18.19 16.12
N THR A 177 0.14 -17.48 16.87
CA THR A 177 -0.18 -16.06 16.65
C THR A 177 0.08 -15.24 17.91
N THR A 178 0.38 -13.95 17.75
CA THR A 178 0.53 -13.03 18.88
C THR A 178 -0.78 -12.32 19.16
N LEU A 179 -1.16 -12.21 20.44
CA LEU A 179 -2.16 -11.24 20.89
C LEU A 179 -1.45 -9.92 21.19
N PHE A 180 -1.59 -8.94 20.31
CA PHE A 180 -0.98 -7.62 20.49
C PHE A 180 -1.76 -6.80 21.51
N ALA A 181 -1.13 -6.45 22.63
CA ALA A 181 -1.76 -5.66 23.70
C ALA A 181 -0.82 -4.62 24.33
N LYS A 182 0.41 -4.50 23.82
CA LYS A 182 1.39 -3.54 24.33
C LYS A 182 0.95 -2.14 23.95
N ILE A 183 0.66 -1.32 24.96
CA ILE A 183 0.31 0.08 24.82
C ILE A 183 1.57 0.92 24.63
N GLU A 184 1.55 1.75 23.59
CA GLU A 184 2.61 2.68 23.21
C GLU A 184 2.01 4.08 23.00
N ASN A 185 2.83 5.12 23.05
CA ASN A 185 2.36 6.48 22.78
C ASN A 185 2.02 6.65 21.28
N ALA A 186 0.81 7.11 20.98
CA ALA A 186 0.34 7.26 19.61
C ALA A 186 1.18 8.22 18.77
N ALA A 187 1.59 9.36 19.33
CA ALA A 187 2.36 10.37 18.61
C ALA A 187 3.77 9.84 18.24
N GLU A 188 4.42 9.13 19.16
CA GLU A 188 5.73 8.51 18.89
C GLU A 188 5.62 7.38 17.87
N VAL A 189 4.60 6.52 17.99
CA VAL A 189 4.35 5.48 16.99
C VAL A 189 4.08 6.10 15.62
N ALA A 190 3.26 7.14 15.53
CA ALA A 190 2.95 7.82 14.28
C ALA A 190 4.21 8.40 13.61
N LYS A 191 5.18 8.92 14.36
CA LYS A 191 6.47 9.38 13.80
C LYS A 191 7.24 8.26 13.11
N THR A 192 7.19 7.03 13.62
CA THR A 192 7.86 5.87 13.01
C THR A 192 7.15 5.30 11.78
N LEU A 193 5.87 5.65 11.59
CA LEU A 193 5.09 5.25 10.40
C LEU A 193 5.26 6.25 9.26
N LYS A 194 5.82 7.43 9.54
CA LYS A 194 6.23 8.35 8.48
C LYS A 194 7.25 7.61 7.62
N ARG A 195 7.03 7.65 6.31
CA ARG A 195 7.91 7.05 5.31
C ARG A 195 9.34 7.53 5.59
N ILE A 196 10.31 6.64 5.41
CA ILE A 196 11.74 6.90 5.64
C ILE A 196 12.07 8.32 5.16
N ASP A 197 12.40 9.17 6.13
CA ASP A 197 12.94 10.53 5.97
C ASP A 197 12.02 11.70 5.54
N ASP A 198 10.75 11.71 5.99
CA ASP A 198 9.92 12.94 5.94
C ASP A 198 10.24 13.92 7.10
N ALA A 199 11.53 14.16 7.41
CA ALA A 199 11.93 15.33 8.20
C ALA A 199 11.65 16.65 7.44
N GLY A 200 11.31 16.54 6.16
CA GLY A 200 11.24 17.65 5.23
C GLY A 200 12.63 18.01 4.69
N PRO A 201 12.70 18.88 3.68
CA PRO A 201 13.98 19.40 3.20
C PRO A 201 14.68 20.15 4.34
N GLN A 202 15.96 19.85 4.56
CA GLN A 202 16.81 20.61 5.47
C GLN A 202 17.18 21.97 4.86
N SER A 203 17.61 22.91 5.71
CA SER A 203 18.22 24.12 5.18
C SER A 203 19.51 23.79 4.41
N PRO A 204 19.89 24.58 3.39
CA PRO A 204 21.14 24.36 2.66
C PRO A 204 22.38 24.24 3.57
N ALA A 205 22.43 25.05 4.64
CA ALA A 205 23.52 25.04 5.61
C ALA A 205 23.59 23.73 6.42
N GLU A 206 22.45 23.19 6.84
CA GLU A 206 22.39 21.90 7.56
C GLU A 206 22.72 20.72 6.64
N ALA A 207 22.30 20.78 5.38
CA ALA A 207 22.63 19.77 4.38
C ALA A 207 24.14 19.76 4.07
N LEU A 208 24.77 20.94 3.97
CA LEU A 208 26.20 21.08 3.70
C LEU A 208 27.06 20.34 4.74
N GLN A 209 26.66 20.39 6.02
CA GLN A 209 27.38 19.73 7.13
C GLN A 209 27.34 18.19 7.08
N GLN A 210 26.48 17.61 6.24
CA GLN A 210 26.31 16.16 6.12
C GLN A 210 27.11 15.54 4.98
N PHE A 211 27.67 16.37 4.09
CA PHE A 211 28.55 15.86 3.04
C PHE A 211 29.87 15.38 3.64
N VAL A 212 30.28 14.18 3.25
CA VAL A 212 31.63 13.67 3.52
C VAL A 212 32.43 13.91 2.26
N VAL A 213 33.42 14.81 2.36
CA VAL A 213 34.27 15.24 1.23
C VAL A 213 35.69 14.74 1.49
N PRO A 214 36.42 14.26 0.46
CA PRO A 214 37.83 13.93 0.59
C PRO A 214 38.68 15.12 1.10
N ASP A 215 39.79 14.85 1.77
CA ASP A 215 40.66 15.87 2.37
C ASP A 215 41.26 16.86 1.35
N ASP A 216 41.23 16.54 0.05
CA ASP A 216 41.73 17.34 -1.06
C ASP A 216 40.63 18.07 -1.85
N MET A 217 39.39 18.10 -1.35
CA MET A 217 38.25 18.73 -2.00
C MET A 217 37.46 19.62 -1.02
N GLU A 218 36.76 20.60 -1.58
CA GLU A 218 35.84 21.48 -0.86
C GLU A 218 34.47 21.48 -1.56
N ILE A 219 33.42 21.66 -0.76
CA ILE A 219 32.04 21.83 -1.25
C ILE A 219 31.52 23.18 -0.80
N GLU A 220 30.95 23.91 -1.74
CA GLU A 220 30.41 25.25 -1.52
C GLU A 220 28.97 25.32 -2.06
N LEU A 221 28.13 26.07 -1.35
CA LEU A 221 26.76 26.33 -1.78
C LEU A 221 26.77 27.48 -2.79
N ALA A 222 26.58 27.16 -4.07
CA ALA A 222 26.43 28.19 -5.10
C ALA A 222 25.07 28.90 -5.03
N LEU A 223 23.97 28.13 -5.00
CA LEU A 223 22.59 28.64 -4.99
C LEU A 223 21.68 27.63 -4.28
N SER A 224 20.60 28.12 -3.68
CA SER A 224 19.61 27.30 -2.98
C SER A 224 18.20 27.53 -3.49
N GLU A 225 17.24 26.82 -2.91
CA GLU A 225 15.83 27.17 -2.98
C GLU A 225 15.57 28.39 -2.08
N PRO A 226 14.80 29.39 -2.53
CA PRO A 226 13.96 29.41 -3.74
C PRO A 226 14.61 29.94 -5.02
N GLU A 227 15.91 30.27 -5.00
CA GLU A 227 16.62 30.88 -6.13
C GLU A 227 16.65 29.97 -7.37
N ILE A 228 16.86 28.67 -7.18
CA ILE A 228 16.79 27.64 -8.23
C ILE A 228 15.80 26.55 -7.85
N ARG A 229 14.90 26.21 -8.79
CA ARG A 229 13.91 25.14 -8.65
C ARG A 229 13.99 24.10 -9.74
N GLN A 230 14.08 22.82 -9.35
CA GLN A 230 14.07 21.66 -10.27
C GLN A 230 15.04 21.84 -11.47
N PRO A 231 16.36 22.01 -11.22
CA PRO A 231 17.33 22.23 -12.29
C PRO A 231 17.47 20.96 -13.15
N LEU A 232 17.30 21.12 -14.46
CA LEU A 232 17.46 20.05 -15.45
C LEU A 232 18.81 20.10 -16.15
N SER A 233 19.34 21.31 -16.38
CA SER A 233 20.64 21.53 -17.01
C SER A 233 21.27 22.81 -16.50
N ILE A 234 22.58 22.75 -16.21
CA ILE A 234 23.36 23.85 -15.66
C ILE A 234 24.59 24.05 -16.56
N LYS A 235 24.87 25.29 -16.97
CA LYS A 235 26.04 25.63 -17.80
C LYS A 235 26.62 26.98 -17.43
N TRP A 236 27.95 27.09 -17.48
CA TRP A 236 28.63 28.37 -17.40
C TRP A 236 28.88 28.95 -18.80
N ASP A 237 28.67 30.25 -18.97
CA ASP A 237 29.08 30.96 -20.18
C ASP A 237 30.48 31.60 -20.03
N PRO A 238 31.12 32.06 -21.12
CA PRO A 238 32.46 32.67 -21.05
C PRO A 238 32.57 33.96 -20.24
N ARG A 239 31.45 34.54 -19.79
CA ARG A 239 31.42 35.70 -18.90
C ARG A 239 31.35 35.30 -17.43
N GLY A 240 31.34 34.01 -17.12
CA GLY A 240 31.21 33.52 -15.76
C GLY A 240 29.77 33.53 -15.25
N ARG A 241 28.76 33.53 -16.12
CA ARG A 241 27.36 33.44 -15.68
C ARG A 241 26.87 32.00 -15.67
N LEU A 242 26.12 31.65 -14.63
CA LEU A 242 25.50 30.33 -14.45
C LEU A 242 24.11 30.31 -15.08
N TRP A 243 23.94 29.57 -16.18
CA TRP A 243 22.66 29.37 -16.84
C TRP A 243 21.98 28.08 -16.35
N VAL A 244 20.71 28.17 -15.99
CA VAL A 244 19.95 27.07 -15.42
C VAL A 244 18.63 26.89 -16.17
N CYS A 245 18.41 25.69 -16.70
CA CYS A 245 17.12 25.26 -17.21
C CYS A 245 16.32 24.66 -16.05
N GLU A 246 15.23 25.30 -15.66
CA GLU A 246 14.39 24.92 -14.51
C GLU A 246 13.09 24.30 -15.01
N PHE A 247 12.84 23.04 -14.64
CA PHE A 247 11.66 22.27 -15.07
C PHE A 247 10.59 22.20 -13.97
N ILE A 248 10.23 23.37 -13.44
CA ILE A 248 9.47 23.65 -12.19
C ILE A 248 8.11 22.94 -12.12
N GLN A 249 7.53 22.61 -13.26
CA GLN A 249 6.17 22.06 -13.33
C GLN A 249 6.13 20.54 -13.31
N TYR A 250 7.26 19.85 -13.20
CA TYR A 250 7.22 18.41 -13.08
C TYR A 250 6.85 17.98 -11.64
N PRO A 251 5.91 17.04 -11.44
CA PRO A 251 5.14 16.28 -12.44
C PRO A 251 3.75 16.86 -12.77
N ASP A 252 3.43 18.08 -12.31
CA ASP A 252 2.10 18.72 -12.39
C ASP A 252 2.07 19.91 -13.39
N PRO A 253 1.69 19.68 -14.67
CA PRO A 253 1.68 20.72 -15.70
C PRO A 253 0.67 21.84 -15.39
N ALA A 254 0.98 23.08 -15.82
CA ALA A 254 0.09 24.22 -15.62
C ALA A 254 -1.33 23.95 -16.14
N GLY A 255 -2.31 24.39 -15.36
CA GLY A 255 -3.72 24.36 -15.73
C GLY A 255 -4.35 22.97 -15.72
N LEU A 256 -3.59 21.91 -15.44
CA LEU A 256 -4.09 20.54 -15.32
C LEU A 256 -4.08 20.11 -13.85
N LYS A 257 -5.09 19.33 -13.46
CA LYS A 257 -5.12 18.67 -12.15
C LYS A 257 -4.97 17.17 -12.37
N MET A 258 -3.93 16.55 -11.81
CA MET A 258 -3.81 15.10 -11.82
C MET A 258 -4.97 14.50 -11.03
N VAL A 259 -5.77 13.67 -11.69
CA VAL A 259 -6.95 13.01 -11.11
C VAL A 259 -6.60 11.61 -10.65
N SER A 260 -5.75 10.92 -11.41
CA SER A 260 -5.32 9.56 -11.11
C SER A 260 -4.05 9.20 -11.88
N ARG A 261 -3.54 8.00 -11.66
CA ARG A 261 -2.59 7.34 -12.56
C ARG A 261 -3.25 6.12 -13.17
N ASP A 262 -2.95 5.83 -14.44
CA ASP A 262 -3.41 4.60 -15.06
C ASP A 262 -2.56 3.39 -14.64
N LYS A 263 -2.89 2.20 -15.18
CA LYS A 263 -2.18 0.96 -14.87
C LYS A 263 -0.68 0.96 -15.24
N PHE A 264 -0.24 1.92 -16.04
CA PHE A 264 1.16 2.12 -16.44
C PHE A 264 1.80 3.31 -15.74
N LEU A 265 1.20 3.79 -14.64
CA LEU A 265 1.64 4.95 -13.85
C LEU A 265 1.64 6.27 -14.64
N ARG A 266 0.93 6.35 -15.77
CA ARG A 266 0.81 7.61 -16.51
C ARG A 266 -0.23 8.48 -15.82
N SER A 267 0.13 9.74 -15.57
CA SER A 267 -0.79 10.73 -15.01
C SER A 267 -1.99 10.93 -15.93
N VAL A 268 -3.19 10.86 -15.34
CA VAL A 268 -4.48 11.17 -15.98
C VAL A 268 -4.95 12.51 -15.43
N TYR A 269 -5.24 13.44 -16.33
CA TYR A 269 -5.63 14.81 -15.98
C TYR A 269 -7.13 15.04 -16.15
N ASP A 270 -7.63 16.11 -15.52
CA ASP A 270 -9.03 16.53 -15.54
C ASP A 270 -9.53 16.92 -16.94
N LYS A 271 -8.61 17.31 -17.83
CA LYS A 271 -8.89 17.73 -19.20
C LYS A 271 -7.66 17.59 -20.09
N VAL A 272 -7.89 17.71 -21.39
CA VAL A 272 -6.83 17.84 -22.40
C VAL A 272 -6.38 19.30 -22.44
N PRO A 273 -5.07 19.61 -22.35
CA PRO A 273 -4.60 20.98 -22.46
C PRO A 273 -4.84 21.54 -23.88
N PRO A 274 -5.13 22.84 -24.03
CA PRO A 274 -5.26 23.46 -25.34
C PRO A 274 -3.93 23.39 -26.13
N PRO A 275 -3.99 23.21 -27.46
CA PRO A 275 -2.78 23.15 -28.28
C PRO A 275 -2.10 24.53 -28.36
N PRO A 276 -0.79 24.58 -28.62
CA PRO A 276 -0.10 25.83 -28.94
C PRO A 276 -0.77 26.58 -30.10
N PRO A 277 -0.80 27.93 -30.07
CA PRO A 277 -0.17 28.80 -29.07
C PRO A 277 -1.00 29.03 -27.80
N ASN A 278 -2.24 28.52 -27.70
CA ASN A 278 -3.18 28.84 -26.61
C ASN A 278 -3.00 27.97 -25.34
N HIS A 279 -1.81 27.38 -25.17
CA HIS A 279 -1.46 26.55 -24.03
C HIS A 279 -1.49 27.34 -22.71
N PHE A 280 -1.64 26.65 -21.58
CA PHE A 280 -1.50 27.27 -20.27
C PHE A 280 -0.04 27.71 -20.07
N PRO A 281 0.24 28.98 -19.76
CA PRO A 281 1.61 29.43 -19.49
C PRO A 281 2.22 28.64 -18.33
N GLY A 282 3.43 28.16 -18.57
CA GLY A 282 4.18 27.39 -17.60
C GLY A 282 4.91 28.22 -16.54
N LEU A 283 5.48 27.54 -15.55
CA LEU A 283 6.47 28.08 -14.62
C LEU A 283 7.90 27.71 -15.02
N ASP A 284 8.05 26.76 -15.94
CA ASP A 284 9.36 26.37 -16.47
C ASP A 284 10.06 27.59 -17.06
N ARG A 285 11.35 27.74 -16.77
CA ARG A 285 12.11 28.92 -17.16
C ARG A 285 13.58 28.58 -17.40
N ILE A 286 14.25 29.50 -18.09
CA ILE A 286 15.71 29.55 -18.13
C ILE A 286 16.11 30.78 -17.32
N SER A 287 16.83 30.58 -16.23
CA SER A 287 17.44 31.64 -15.44
C SER A 287 18.94 31.73 -15.72
N PHE A 288 19.52 32.89 -15.44
CA PHE A 288 20.97 33.04 -15.36
C PHE A 288 21.31 33.81 -14.09
N HIS A 289 22.44 33.45 -13.47
CA HIS A 289 22.93 34.02 -12.22
C HIS A 289 24.37 34.50 -12.44
N GLU A 290 24.70 35.63 -11.85
CA GLU A 290 26.01 36.28 -11.95
C GLU A 290 26.39 36.70 -10.53
N ASP A 291 27.61 36.37 -10.14
CA ASP A 291 28.21 36.88 -8.91
C ASP A 291 28.60 38.35 -9.14
N THR A 292 28.08 39.24 -8.30
CA THR A 292 28.24 40.70 -8.47
C THR A 292 29.22 41.31 -7.47
N ASP A 293 29.63 40.56 -6.46
CA ASP A 293 30.41 41.01 -5.31
C ASP A 293 31.68 40.21 -5.05
N GLY A 294 31.85 39.07 -5.72
CA GLY A 294 33.11 38.31 -5.73
C GLY A 294 33.39 37.59 -4.42
N ASP A 295 32.34 37.24 -3.67
CA ASP A 295 32.44 36.51 -2.40
C ASP A 295 32.61 35.00 -2.58
#